data_AF-A0A8T7J0V7-F1
#
_entry.id   AF-A0A8T7J0V7-F1
#
_cell.length_a   1.000
_cell.length_b   1.000
_cell.length_c   1.000
_cell.angle_alpha   90.00
_cell.angle_beta   90.00
_cell.angle_gamma   90.00
#
_symmetry.space_group_name_H-M   'P 1'
#
loop_
_entity.id
_entity.type
_entity.pdbx_description
1 polymer ?
#
loop_
_entity_poly.entity_id
_entity_poly.type
_entity_poly.pdbx_seq_one_letter_code
_entity_poly.pdbx_strand_id
1 'polypeptide(L)'
;MLETYFSQFRQHIVGANLFHSISAKDTSILYADWTASGRLYQPIEDFVVNELGPYVANTHTESNLTGSTMTHAYHDAQTIIKNHVNANSNDALISAGS
;
A
#
# COMPACT_ATOMS: atom_id res chain seq x y z
N MET A 1 -0.54 22.71 13.55
CA MET A 1 -1.93 22.30 13.23
C MET A 1 -1.88 20.93 12.54
N LEU A 2 -2.94 20.13 12.56
CA LEU A 2 -2.96 18.78 11.94
C LEU A 2 -2.55 18.79 10.46
N GLU A 3 -2.88 19.86 9.72
CA GLU A 3 -2.46 20.02 8.32
C GLU A 3 -0.92 19.97 8.15
N THR A 4 -0.17 20.64 9.02
CA THR A 4 1.30 20.62 8.99
C THR A 4 1.86 19.23 9.31
N TYR A 5 1.20 18.50 10.21
CA TYR A 5 1.63 17.15 10.56
C TYR A 5 1.43 16.18 9.38
N PHE A 6 0.30 16.31 8.67
CA PHE A 6 -0.05 15.43 7.57
C PHE A 6 0.50 15.84 6.20
N SER A 7 1.10 17.03 6.06
CA SER A 7 1.64 17.52 4.80
C SER A 7 2.73 16.60 4.22
N GLN A 8 3.57 16.02 5.09
CA GLN A 8 4.61 15.06 4.73
C GLN A 8 4.05 13.78 4.09
N PHE A 9 2.82 13.36 4.44
CA PHE A 9 2.17 12.23 3.79
C PHE A 9 1.43 12.69 2.53
N ARG A 10 0.76 13.85 2.58
CA ARG A 10 0.00 14.38 1.44
C ARG A 10 0.85 14.54 0.17
N GLN A 11 2.11 14.95 0.30
CA GLN A 11 3.01 15.12 -0.85
C GLN A 11 3.32 13.81 -1.61
N HIS A 12 3.13 12.66 -0.96
CA HIS A 12 3.43 11.34 -1.51
C HIS A 12 2.18 10.62 -2.05
N ILE A 13 1.01 11.25 -1.99
CA ILE A 13 -0.21 10.74 -2.61
C ILE A 13 -0.09 10.89 -4.13
N VAL A 14 -0.23 9.78 -4.86
CA VAL A 14 -0.22 9.80 -6.32
C VAL A 14 -1.41 10.62 -6.83
N GLY A 15 -1.13 11.60 -7.70
CA GLY A 15 -2.14 12.51 -8.24
C GLY A 15 -2.58 13.64 -7.29
N ALA A 16 -1.94 13.84 -6.14
CA ALA A 16 -2.27 14.93 -5.21
C ALA A 16 -2.31 16.33 -5.86
N ASN A 17 -1.49 16.51 -6.90
CA ASN A 17 -1.40 17.75 -7.69
C ASN A 17 -1.96 17.55 -9.11
N LEU A 18 -2.98 16.72 -9.28
CA LEU A 18 -3.63 16.50 -10.58
C LEU A 18 -4.39 17.77 -11.01
N PHE A 19 -4.13 18.22 -12.23
CA PHE A 19 -4.86 19.32 -12.88
C PHE A 19 -5.60 18.81 -14.11
N HIS A 20 -6.74 19.43 -14.40
CA HIS A 20 -7.52 19.19 -15.61
C HIS A 20 -7.94 20.52 -16.23
N SER A 21 -7.79 20.65 -17.53
CA SER A 21 -8.15 21.86 -18.26
C SER A 21 -9.64 21.85 -18.62
N ILE A 22 -10.40 22.81 -18.10
CA ILE A 22 -11.82 23.01 -18.40
C ILE A 22 -11.95 24.37 -19.09
N SER A 23 -12.41 24.38 -20.34
CA SER A 23 -12.58 25.62 -21.13
C SER A 23 -11.34 26.52 -21.12
N ALA A 24 -10.16 25.93 -21.39
CA ALA A 24 -8.84 26.58 -21.37
C ALA A 24 -8.37 27.12 -20.00
N LYS A 25 -9.02 26.74 -18.90
CA LYS A 25 -8.56 27.02 -17.53
C LYS A 25 -8.12 25.75 -16.84
N ASP A 26 -6.87 25.72 -16.37
CA ASP A 26 -6.37 24.63 -15.54
C ASP A 26 -6.99 24.71 -14.15
N THR A 27 -7.64 23.61 -13.76
CA THR A 27 -8.35 23.48 -12.49
C THR A 27 -7.76 22.30 -11.72
N SER A 28 -7.41 22.51 -10.46
CA SER A 28 -6.96 21.44 -9.58
C SER A 28 -8.11 20.47 -9.32
N ILE A 29 -7.84 19.17 -9.46
CA ILE A 29 -8.81 18.13 -9.18
C ILE A 29 -8.84 17.85 -7.68
N LEU A 30 -9.98 18.15 -7.05
CA LEU A 30 -10.27 17.74 -5.68
C LEU A 30 -10.76 16.29 -5.66
N TYR A 31 -9.95 15.40 -5.09
CA TYR A 31 -10.41 14.05 -4.79
C TYR A 31 -11.04 14.03 -3.40
N ALA A 32 -12.34 13.74 -3.37
CA ALA A 32 -13.16 13.75 -2.15
C ALA A 32 -13.76 12.38 -1.81
N ASP A 33 -13.36 11.32 -2.52
CA ASP A 33 -13.92 9.97 -2.40
C ASP A 33 -13.07 9.01 -1.53
N TRP A 34 -12.29 9.60 -0.60
CA TRP A 34 -11.33 8.87 0.25
C TRP A 34 -11.93 7.77 1.11
N THR A 35 -13.21 7.87 1.45
CA THR A 35 -13.92 6.87 2.25
C THR A 35 -14.30 5.65 1.45
N ALA A 36 -14.52 5.80 0.13
CA ALA A 36 -14.84 4.68 -0.75
C ALA A 36 -13.57 3.99 -1.24
N SER A 37 -12.56 4.77 -1.66
CA SER A 37 -11.26 4.25 -2.06
C SER A 37 -10.15 5.27 -1.81
N GLY A 38 -8.98 4.77 -1.42
CA GLY A 38 -7.77 5.58 -1.32
C GLY A 38 -7.11 5.73 -2.69
N ARG A 39 -6.32 6.80 -2.86
CA ARG A 39 -5.33 6.87 -3.95
C ARG A 39 -4.08 6.10 -3.57
N LEU A 40 -3.35 5.64 -4.58
CA LEU A 40 -2.04 5.03 -4.42
C LEU A 40 -1.10 5.97 -3.65
N TYR A 41 -0.20 5.38 -2.87
CA TYR A 41 0.76 6.09 -2.04
C TYR A 41 2.17 5.76 -2.51
N GLN A 42 2.88 6.76 -3.05
CA GLN A 42 4.11 6.56 -3.82
C GLN A 42 5.16 5.70 -3.09
N PRO A 43 5.47 5.90 -1.78
CA PRO A 43 6.41 5.04 -1.07
C PRO A 43 6.02 3.56 -1.01
N ILE A 44 4.72 3.25 -0.95
CA ILE A 44 4.24 1.86 -0.98
C ILE A 44 4.43 1.29 -2.38
N GLU A 45 4.04 2.03 -3.43
CA GLU A 45 4.20 1.58 -4.81
C GLU A 45 5.67 1.38 -5.17
N ASP A 46 6.55 2.30 -4.77
CA ASP A 46 7.99 2.21 -5.01
C ASP A 46 8.60 0.98 -4.31
N PHE A 47 8.16 0.68 -3.09
CA PHE A 47 8.58 -0.53 -2.37
C PHE A 47 8.09 -1.80 -3.07
N VAL A 48 6.82 -1.84 -3.47
CA VAL A 48 6.25 -2.99 -4.17
C VAL A 48 6.98 -3.23 -5.49
N VAL A 49 7.24 -2.18 -6.27
CA VAL A 49 7.86 -2.30 -7.59
C VAL A 49 9.35 -2.63 -7.49
N ASN A 50 10.09 -1.90 -6.65
CA ASN A 50 11.56 -1.95 -6.68
C ASN A 50 12.14 -2.93 -5.65
N GLU A 51 11.48 -3.14 -4.51
CA GLU A 51 11.99 -4.00 -3.43
C GLU A 51 11.33 -5.38 -3.47
N LEU A 52 10.00 -5.48 -3.61
CA LEU A 52 9.30 -6.77 -3.67
C LEU A 52 9.29 -7.37 -5.08
N GLY A 53 9.06 -6.54 -6.09
CA GLY A 53 8.94 -6.92 -7.50
C GLY A 53 10.02 -7.88 -8.01
N PRO A 54 11.32 -7.63 -7.72
CA PRO A 54 12.41 -8.51 -8.15
C PRO A 54 12.37 -9.93 -7.55
N TYR A 55 11.69 -10.12 -6.42
CA TYR A 55 11.62 -11.41 -5.73
C TYR A 55 10.29 -12.14 -5.94
N VAL A 56 9.36 -11.58 -6.73
CA VAL A 56 8.04 -12.19 -6.96
C VAL A 56 8.19 -13.62 -7.47
N ALA A 57 7.69 -14.55 -6.65
CA ALA A 57 7.59 -15.97 -6.94
C ALA A 57 6.42 -16.57 -6.17
N ASN A 58 5.92 -17.71 -6.62
CA ASN A 58 4.86 -18.43 -5.92
C ASN A 58 5.33 -18.85 -4.52
N THR A 59 4.52 -18.58 -3.50
CA THR A 59 4.80 -18.79 -2.06
C THR A 59 4.65 -20.26 -1.61
N HIS A 60 4.98 -21.22 -2.48
CA HIS A 60 4.76 -22.65 -2.22
C HIS A 60 6.04 -23.49 -2.27
N THR A 61 7.20 -22.84 -2.40
CA THR A 61 8.51 -23.49 -2.37
C THR A 61 9.55 -22.60 -1.69
N GLU A 62 10.18 -23.09 -0.63
CA GLU A 62 11.38 -22.45 -0.03
C GLU A 62 12.68 -22.88 -0.74
N SER A 63 12.56 -23.52 -1.90
CA SER A 63 13.68 -24.18 -2.58
C SER A 63 14.62 -23.21 -3.30
N ASN A 64 14.22 -21.95 -3.47
CA ASN A 64 15.03 -20.92 -4.12
C ASN A 64 14.86 -19.56 -3.45
N LEU A 65 15.77 -18.63 -3.78
CA LEU A 65 15.87 -17.31 -3.16
C LEU A 65 14.55 -16.52 -3.23
N THR A 66 13.88 -16.52 -4.38
CA THR A 66 12.66 -15.71 -4.58
C THR A 66 11.46 -16.32 -3.86
N GLY A 67 11.31 -17.65 -3.89
CA GLY A 67 10.24 -18.36 -3.19
C GLY A 67 10.34 -18.26 -1.67
N SER A 68 11.55 -18.41 -1.09
CA SER A 68 11.74 -18.23 0.36
C SER A 68 11.52 -16.78 0.80
N THR A 69 12.02 -15.81 0.03
CA THR A 69 11.84 -14.38 0.31
C THR A 69 10.35 -14.01 0.38
N MET A 70 9.55 -14.43 -0.62
CA MET A 70 8.11 -14.14 -0.62
C MET A 70 7.35 -14.87 0.49
N THR A 71 7.77 -16.09 0.85
CA THR A 71 7.16 -16.85 1.96
C THR A 71 7.41 -16.16 3.30
N HIS A 72 8.63 -15.71 3.57
CA HIS A 72 8.96 -14.95 4.77
C HIS A 72 8.20 -13.61 4.82
N ALA A 73 8.20 -12.84 3.73
CA ALA A 73 7.47 -11.57 3.65
C ALA A 73 5.96 -11.75 3.94
N TYR A 74 5.37 -12.85 3.47
CA TYR A 74 3.98 -13.19 3.75
C TYR A 74 3.73 -13.46 5.23
N HIS A 75 4.57 -14.24 5.90
CA HIS A 75 4.47 -14.50 7.34
C HIS A 75 4.68 -13.24 8.21
N ASP A 76 5.61 -12.38 7.81
CA ASP A 76 5.86 -11.09 8.47
C ASP A 76 4.63 -10.19 8.36
N ALA A 77 4.03 -10.10 7.16
CA ALA A 77 2.80 -9.35 6.95
C ALA A 77 1.65 -9.85 7.83
N GLN A 78 1.46 -11.18 7.95
CA GLN A 78 0.45 -11.76 8.83
C GLN A 78 0.67 -11.35 10.30
N THR A 79 1.92 -11.37 10.77
CA THR A 79 2.28 -10.97 12.13
C THR A 79 1.97 -9.49 12.38
N ILE A 80 2.35 -8.61 11.44
CA ILE A 80 2.09 -7.17 11.53
C ILE A 80 0.59 -6.89 11.57
N ILE A 81 -0.19 -7.52 10.69
CA ILE A 81 -1.65 -7.35 10.64
C ILE A 81 -2.29 -7.78 11.95
N LYS A 82 -1.93 -8.97 12.46
CA LYS A 82 -2.45 -9.47 13.74
C LYS A 82 -2.18 -8.49 14.89
N ASN A 83 -0.96 -7.94 14.96
CA ASN A 83 -0.60 -6.96 15.98
C ASN A 83 -1.42 -5.66 15.86
N HIS A 84 -1.71 -5.18 14.65
CA HIS A 84 -2.50 -3.97 14.44
C HIS A 84 -3.97 -4.12 14.87
N VAL A 85 -4.50 -5.34 14.89
CA VAL A 85 -5.87 -5.65 15.33
C VAL A 85 -5.94 -6.33 16.70
N ASN A 86 -4.81 -6.40 17.42
CA ASN A 86 -4.67 -7.07 18.72
C ASN A 86 -5.08 -8.57 18.72
N ALA A 87 -4.90 -9.26 17.60
CA ALA A 87 -5.13 -10.69 17.48
C ALA A 87 -3.98 -11.49 18.11
N ASN A 88 -4.30 -12.66 18.67
CA ASN A 88 -3.33 -13.57 19.31
C ASN A 88 -3.18 -14.89 18.52
N SER A 89 -2.51 -15.88 19.14
CA SER A 89 -2.25 -17.19 18.53
C SER A 89 -3.51 -18.02 18.29
N ASN A 90 -4.59 -17.77 19.02
CA ASN A 90 -5.87 -18.47 18.89
C ASN A 90 -6.77 -17.84 17.81
N ASP A 91 -6.40 -16.67 17.28
CA ASP A 91 -7.15 -15.98 16.24
C ASP A 91 -6.64 -16.37 14.84
N ALA A 92 -7.57 -16.51 13.89
CA ALA A 92 -7.26 -16.80 12.49
C ALA A 92 -7.27 -15.53 11.64
N LEU A 93 -6.33 -15.43 10.69
CA LEU A 93 -6.38 -14.45 9.63
C LEU A 93 -6.97 -15.11 8.38
N ILE A 94 -8.10 -14.61 7.90
CA ILE A 94 -8.77 -15.11 6.69
C ILE A 94 -8.68 -14.00 5.66
N SER A 95 -7.88 -14.20 4.62
CA SER A 95 -7.86 -13.32 3.46
C SER A 95 -9.18 -13.44 2.70
N ALA A 96 -9.84 -12.32 2.44
CA ALA A 96 -11.06 -12.25 1.66
C ALA A 96 -10.95 -11.10 0.65
N GLY A 97 -11.59 -11.27 -0.50
CA GLY A 97 -11.45 -10.38 -1.66
C GLY A 97 -10.72 -11.05 -2.82
N SER A 98 -10.68 -10.37 -3.97
CA SER A 98 -10.05 -10.80 -5.22
C SER A 98 -9.24 -9.66 -5.80
#